data_AF-D9SP89-F1
#
_entry.id   AF-D9SP89-F1
#
_cell.length_a   1.000
_cell.length_b   1.000
_cell.length_c   1.000
_cell.angle_alpha   90.00
_cell.angle_beta   90.00
_cell.angle_gamma   90.00
#
_symmetry.space_group_name_H-M   'P 1'
#
loop_
_entity.id
_entity.type
_entity.pdbx_description
1 polymer ?
#
loop_
_entity_poly.entity_id
_entity_poly.type
_entity_poly.pdbx_seq_one_letter_code
_entity_poly.pdbx_strand_id
1 'polypeptide(L)' 'MDIITQLISAFIGLIRVGALFRVVFCFVKMAASEDEVAVYKRRIKNTLFFYAIAESIWQIKDIVLGYYL' A
#
# COMPACT_ATOMS: atom_id res chain seq x y z
N MET A 1 1.53 22.80 14.72
CA MET A 1 1.02 21.43 14.58
C MET A 1 0.95 20.98 13.11
N ASP A 2 1.14 21.87 12.13
CA ASP A 2 0.96 21.54 10.70
C ASP A 2 2.06 20.71 10.06
N ILE A 3 3.32 20.90 10.44
CA ILE A 3 4.47 20.19 9.85
C ILE A 3 4.36 18.68 10.10
N ILE A 4 3.92 18.27 11.30
CA ILE A 4 3.76 16.86 11.66
C ILE A 4 2.66 16.22 10.79
N THR A 5 1.52 16.90 10.61
CA THR A 5 0.40 16.40 9.79
C THR A 5 0.78 16.29 8.31
N GLN A 6 1.53 17.25 7.79
CA GLN A 6 2.05 17.20 6.41
C GLN A 6 3.04 16.05 6.23
N LEU A 7 3.95 15.86 7.20
CA LEU A 7 4.93 14.77 7.17
C LEU A 7 4.25 13.40 7.23
N ILE A 8 3.25 13.24 8.10
CA ILE A 8 2.42 12.03 8.16
C ILE A 8 1.80 11.76 6.79
N SER A 9 1.14 12.77 6.21
CA SER A 9 0.48 12.66 4.89
C SER A 9 1.47 12.28 3.77
N ALA A 10 2.67 12.86 3.79
CA ALA A 10 3.73 12.54 2.84
C ALA A 10 4.24 11.10 2.99
N PHE A 11 4.45 10.61 4.21
CA PHE A 11 4.87 9.22 4.46
C PHE A 11 3.80 8.22 4.02
N ILE A 12 2.52 8.50 4.27
CA ILE A 12 1.42 7.66 3.79
C ILE A 12 1.44 7.61 2.27
N GLY A 13 1.56 8.78 1.61
CA GLY A 13 1.67 8.88 0.16
C GLY A 13 2.82 8.02 -0.40
N LEU A 14 3.99 8.09 0.22
CA LEU A 14 5.16 7.26 -0.12
C LEU A 14 4.88 5.77 -0.01
N ILE A 15 4.19 5.32 1.06
CA ILE A 15 3.81 3.92 1.23
C ILE A 15 2.87 3.46 0.11
N ARG A 16 1.86 4.26 -0.24
CA ARG A 16 0.91 3.94 -1.32
C ARG A 16 1.63 3.82 -2.68
N VAL A 17 2.49 4.80 -3.00
CA VAL A 17 3.26 4.81 -4.26
C VAL A 17 4.24 3.63 -4.31
N GLY A 18 4.93 3.33 -3.20
CA GLY A 18 5.85 2.19 -3.13
C GLY A 18 5.15 0.84 -3.30
N ALA A 19 3.95 0.68 -2.73
CA ALA A 19 3.14 -0.53 -2.93
C ALA A 19 2.71 -0.69 -4.40
N LEU A 20 2.26 0.40 -5.04
CA LEU A 20 1.93 0.44 -6.46
C LEU A 20 3.13 0.07 -7.34
N PHE A 21 4.29 0.65 -7.07
CA PHE A 21 5.52 0.36 -7.81
C PHE A 21 5.90 -1.13 -7.72
N ARG A 22 5.75 -1.74 -6.53
CA ARG A 22 6.02 -3.16 -6.32
C ARG A 22 5.06 -4.07 -7.08
N VAL A 23 3.78 -3.68 -7.16
CA VAL A 23 2.77 -4.41 -7.95
C VAL A 23 3.10 -4.31 -9.44
N VAL A 24 3.37 -3.11 -9.95
CA VAL A 24 3.75 -2.88 -11.36
C VAL A 24 5.02 -3.65 -11.72
N PHE A 25 6.04 -3.60 -10.87
CA PHE A 25 7.28 -4.36 -11.07
C PHE A 25 7.03 -5.87 -11.18
N CYS A 26 6.18 -6.42 -10.30
CA CYS A 26 5.82 -7.84 -10.38
C CYS A 26 5.05 -8.17 -11.67
N PHE A 27 4.17 -7.29 -12.13
CA PHE A 27 3.48 -7.48 -13.42
C PHE A 27 4.44 -7.48 -14.61
N VAL A 28 5.40 -6.53 -14.66
CA VAL A 28 6.42 -6.48 -15.71
C VAL A 28 7.27 -7.76 -15.71
N LYS A 29 7.67 -8.24 -14.52
CA LYS A 29 8.43 -9.49 -14.40
C LYS A 29 7.63 -10.73 -14.81
N MET A 30 6.33 -10.78 -14.49
CA MET A 30 5.44 -11.86 -14.94
C MET A 30 5.29 -11.88 -16.46
N ALA A 31 5.21 -10.71 -17.11
CA ALA A 31 5.12 -10.61 -18.57
C ALA A 31 6.42 -11.02 -19.29
N ALA A 32 7.57 -10.90 -18.62
CA ALA A 32 8.87 -11.23 -19.19
C ALA A 32 9.31 -12.69 -18.96
N SER A 33 8.70 -13.42 -18.02
CA SER A 33 9.14 -14.77 -17.65
C SER A 33 7.98 -15.61 -17.09
N GLU A 34 7.45 -16.54 -17.91
CA GLU A 34 6.29 -17.37 -17.56
C GLU A 34 6.58 -18.38 -16.44
N ASP A 35 7.82 -18.88 -16.32
CA ASP A 35 8.21 -19.88 -15.32
C ASP A 35 8.10 -19.39 -13.86
N GLU A 36 8.24 -18.08 -13.62
CA GLU A 36 8.21 -17.49 -12.28
C GLU A 36 6.86 -16.86 -11.92
N VAL A 37 5.84 -16.97 -12.78
CA VAL A 37 4.52 -16.32 -12.62
C VAL A 37 3.86 -16.66 -11.29
N ALA A 38 3.94 -17.92 -10.84
CA ALA A 38 3.36 -18.35 -9.57
C ALA A 38 3.97 -17.62 -8.35
N VAL A 39 5.27 -17.35 -8.39
CA VAL A 39 6.00 -16.66 -7.31
C VAL A 39 5.60 -15.18 -7.26
N TYR A 40 5.60 -14.49 -8.41
CA TYR A 40 5.21 -13.09 -8.47
C TYR A 40 3.74 -12.87 -8.12
N LYS A 41 2.84 -13.79 -8.51
CA LYS A 41 1.42 -13.75 -8.12
C LYS A 41 1.24 -13.82 -6.61
N ARG A 42 2.05 -14.64 -5.91
CA ARG A 42 2.06 -14.71 -4.44
C ARG A 42 2.59 -13.41 -3.82
N ARG A 43 3.63 -12.82 -4.40
CA ARG A 43 4.20 -11.52 -3.95
C ARG A 43 3.21 -10.37 -4.12
N ILE A 44 2.46 -10.33 -5.22
CA ILE A 44 1.40 -9.34 -5.44
C ILE A 44 0.30 -9.50 -4.39
N LYS A 45 -0.18 -10.72 -4.15
CA LYS A 45 -1.19 -11.00 -3.11
C LYS A 45 -0.74 -10.51 -1.73
N ASN A 46 0.49 -10.79 -1.32
CA ASN A 46 1.02 -10.32 -0.05
C ASN A 46 1.13 -8.79 0.00
N THR A 47 1.52 -8.15 -1.11
CA THR A 47 1.60 -6.68 -1.20
C THR A 47 0.23 -6.03 -1.11
N LEU A 48 -0.79 -6.61 -1.77
CA LEU A 48 -2.18 -6.15 -1.68
C LEU A 48 -2.75 -6.32 -0.27
N PHE A 49 -2.46 -7.46 0.38
CA PHE A 49 -2.90 -7.70 1.75
C PHE A 49 -2.27 -6.69 2.73
N PHE A 50 -0.97 -6.43 2.59
CA PHE A 50 -0.28 -5.39 3.35
C PHE A 50 -0.90 -4.01 3.12
N TYR A 51 -1.16 -3.66 1.85
CA TYR A 51 -1.78 -2.38 1.49
C TYR A 51 -3.19 -2.22 2.09
N ALA A 52 -4.01 -3.28 2.05
CA ALA A 52 -5.34 -3.26 2.65
C ALA A 52 -5.32 -3.03 4.17
N ILE A 53 -4.35 -3.63 4.88
CA ILE A 53 -4.16 -3.38 6.33
C ILE A 53 -3.67 -1.95 6.58
N ALA A 54 -2.74 -1.46 5.77
CA ALA A 54 -2.24 -0.09 5.91
C ALA A 54 -3.35 0.95 5.71
N GLU A 55 -4.24 0.72 4.74
CA GLU A 55 -5.35 1.62 4.44
C GLU A 55 -6.46 1.53 5.51
N SER A 56 -6.69 0.34 6.09
CA SER A 56 -7.71 0.15 7.12
C SER A 56 -7.39 0.91 8.42
N ILE A 57 -6.10 1.09 8.76
CA ILE A 57 -5.69 1.92 9.90
C ILE A 57 -6.18 3.36 9.74
N TRP A 58 -6.15 3.90 8.53
CA TRP A 58 -6.66 5.24 8.25
C TRP A 58 -8.17 5.33 8.33
N GLN A 59 -8.87 4.36 7.75
CA GLN A 59 -10.33 4.25 7.90
C GLN A 59 -10.74 4.21 9.38
N ILE A 60 -10.04 3.42 10.21
CA ILE A 60 -10.32 3.36 11.65
C ILE A 60 -10.04 4.71 12.31
N LYS A 61 -8.93 5.38 11.97
CA LYS A 61 -8.61 6.71 12.50
C LYS A 61 -9.71 7.72 12.16
N ASP A 62 -10.20 7.72 10.92
CA ASP A 62 -11.26 8.63 10.48
C ASP A 62 -12.59 8.34 11.18
N ILE A 63 -12.94 7.05 11.37
CA ILE A 63 -14.14 6.66 12.12
C ILE A 63 -14.03 7.10 13.58
N VAL A 64 -12.89 6.87 14.24
CA VAL A 64 -12.69 7.26 15.64
C VAL A 64 -12.72 8.78 15.78
N LEU A 65 -12.00 9.52 14.93
CA LEU A 65 -12.00 10.98 14.98
C LEU A 65 -13.38 11.55 14.67
N GLY A 66 -14.10 11.02 13.69
CA GLY A 66 -15.47 11.45 13.38
C GLY A 66 -16.52 11.07 14.42
N TYR A 67 -16.18 10.23 15.40
CA TYR A 67 -17.07 9.91 16.52
C TYR A 67 -16.80 10.78 17.76
N TYR A 68 -15.57 11.28 17.92
CA TYR A 68 -15.15 12.11 19.06
C TYR A 68 -15.15 13.62 18.77
N LEU A 69 -15.12 14.02 17.49
CA LEU A 69 -15.33 15.40 17.01
C LEU A 69 -16.75 15.57 16.46
#